data_AF-A0A1Z4C475-F1
#
_entry.id   AF-A0A1Z4C475-F1
#
_cell.length_a   1.000
_cell.length_b   1.000
_cell.length_c   1.000
_cell.angle_alpha   90.00
_cell.angle_beta   90.00
_cell.angle_gamma   90.00
#
_symmetry.space_group_name_H-M   'P 1'
#
loop_
_entity.id
_entity.type
_entity.pdbx_description
1 polymer ?
#
loop_
_entity_poly.entity_id
_entity_poly.type
_entity_poly.pdbx_seq_one_letter_code
_entity_poly.pdbx_strand_id
1 'polypeptide(L)'
;MLSWASFLAFFATLGLLLLHPVLRGWFEFLWTDNLETNRYITLCGLIFTLLFSWAITLICSRRPGPWAPRYWTLSLSLFTIYVAVNQLLFRDWEASYPLMDAFTAASFAATLALSPRLIRLHPSNPLTQRIAPLSLALILLLMFPSLLYTSNIAEQFQRKGFQAKLASMNKKSQGLSNCVETNRICDFELLDGSKELLKNMVEQVQWQDSSKLMAKEEDFDTARNALLDSVVMAATHNIHQQMDKASLDSVNLAEFKDILPLAAGLSRLGEDSQAYLAYTSLIDKIIATLKEGTEKLHESSVIYDATDGPWPLNNAFIDKSQKVIAYHRALGNLYHEIGDMVSEEPQYEALSSAYSQHLGWQQAIAELDKSWARHWLVSYIDPQVATNPKSLSDILDLSVFPDLQLSAKDNDGLLGLSKRRAEENIGHSNCEWMPTEDQKEKSLRCRTYSVTGNKVTLRVELRLVYANNNNALMPLRLLYFLPIPSDRPLPTFINEVQDALPVSNRPLNKFLTTSLDEANKDCKLNDQQRPYPPCVKIPKFTGQQQYIRVLLFL
;
A
#
# COMPACT_ATOMS: atom_id res chain seq x y z
N MET A 1 -55.66 17.53 -50.23
CA MET A 1 -54.26 17.07 -50.34
C MET A 1 -53.32 17.65 -49.29
N LEU A 2 -53.41 18.92 -48.85
CA LEU A 2 -52.54 19.44 -47.77
C LEU A 2 -52.81 18.88 -46.35
N SER A 3 -54.03 18.40 -46.02
CA SER A 3 -54.27 17.70 -44.74
C SER A 3 -53.55 16.36 -44.70
N TRP A 4 -53.52 15.65 -45.83
CA TRP A 4 -52.72 14.45 -46.02
C TRP A 4 -51.23 14.73 -45.94
N ALA A 5 -50.74 15.86 -46.43
CA ALA A 5 -49.33 16.24 -46.30
C ALA A 5 -48.93 16.55 -44.84
N SER A 6 -49.82 17.16 -44.05
CA SER A 6 -49.56 17.42 -42.62
C SER A 6 -49.67 16.15 -41.77
N PHE A 7 -50.61 15.26 -42.11
CA PHE A 7 -50.78 13.95 -41.51
C PHE A 7 -49.64 13.00 -41.90
N LEU A 8 -49.22 12.97 -43.16
CA LEU A 8 -48.05 12.24 -43.64
C LEU A 8 -46.77 12.84 -43.10
N ALA A 9 -46.64 14.17 -42.97
CA ALA A 9 -45.46 14.76 -42.32
C ALA A 9 -45.40 14.33 -40.85
N PHE A 10 -46.53 14.34 -40.13
CA PHE A 10 -46.62 13.85 -38.76
C PHE A 10 -46.24 12.37 -38.65
N PHE A 11 -46.87 11.48 -39.42
CA PHE A 11 -46.57 10.04 -39.42
C PHE A 11 -45.20 9.70 -40.00
N ALA A 12 -44.68 10.50 -40.94
CA ALA A 12 -43.33 10.35 -41.45
C ALA A 12 -42.32 10.80 -40.41
N THR A 13 -42.53 11.91 -39.70
CA THR A 13 -41.65 12.33 -38.59
C THR A 13 -41.71 11.36 -37.42
N LEU A 14 -42.91 10.90 -37.04
CA LEU A 14 -43.12 9.92 -35.96
C LEU A 14 -42.57 8.55 -36.36
N GLY A 15 -42.79 8.12 -37.61
CA GLY A 15 -42.27 6.87 -38.15
C GLY A 15 -40.76 6.90 -38.38
N LEU A 16 -40.19 8.02 -38.84
CA LEU A 16 -38.75 8.22 -38.95
C LEU A 16 -38.08 8.24 -37.58
N LEU A 17 -38.73 8.80 -36.55
CA LEU A 17 -38.27 8.76 -35.16
C LEU A 17 -38.31 7.35 -34.57
N LEU A 18 -39.37 6.58 -34.86
CA LEU A 18 -39.56 5.23 -34.29
C LEU A 18 -38.81 4.13 -35.04
N LEU A 19 -38.59 4.25 -36.35
CA LEU A 19 -38.01 3.19 -37.20
C LEU A 19 -36.57 3.45 -37.67
N HIS A 20 -36.08 4.69 -37.71
CA HIS A 20 -34.80 4.98 -38.37
C HIS A 20 -33.64 5.08 -37.36
N PRO A 21 -32.67 4.15 -37.38
CA PRO A 21 -31.58 4.10 -36.40
C PRO A 21 -30.68 5.35 -36.41
N VAL A 22 -30.60 6.07 -37.53
CA VAL A 22 -29.84 7.35 -37.61
C VAL A 22 -30.57 8.49 -36.90
N LEU A 23 -31.91 8.54 -36.93
CA LEU A 23 -32.66 9.57 -36.20
C LEU A 23 -32.79 9.24 -34.73
N ARG A 24 -32.87 7.94 -34.40
CA ARG A 24 -32.66 7.44 -33.04
C ARG A 24 -31.26 7.77 -32.55
N GLY A 25 -30.24 7.60 -33.38
CA GLY A 25 -28.86 8.01 -33.14
C GLY A 25 -28.71 9.53 -33.02
N TRP A 26 -29.47 10.34 -33.75
CA TRP A 26 -29.52 11.79 -33.56
C TRP A 26 -30.21 12.17 -32.25
N PHE A 27 -31.24 11.44 -31.83
CA PHE A 27 -31.87 11.61 -30.52
C PHE A 27 -30.96 11.14 -29.37
N GLU A 28 -30.24 10.04 -29.54
CA GLU A 28 -29.19 9.55 -28.63
C GLU A 28 -27.97 10.49 -28.63
N PHE A 29 -27.64 11.14 -29.75
CA PHE A 29 -26.58 12.14 -29.86
C PHE A 29 -26.99 13.50 -29.28
N LEU A 30 -28.28 13.86 -29.36
CA LEU A 30 -28.89 14.98 -28.64
C LEU A 30 -29.00 14.71 -27.14
N TRP A 31 -28.85 13.44 -26.74
CA TRP A 31 -28.78 12.95 -25.37
C TRP A 31 -27.40 12.34 -25.10
N THR A 32 -26.33 13.00 -25.56
CA THR A 32 -24.99 12.65 -25.10
C THR A 32 -24.91 12.74 -23.59
N ASP A 33 -24.04 11.92 -22.99
CA ASP A 33 -23.82 11.80 -21.55
C ASP A 33 -23.45 13.11 -20.82
N ASN A 34 -23.19 14.18 -21.57
CA ASN A 34 -22.81 15.48 -21.05
C ASN A 34 -24.04 16.42 -21.00
N LEU A 35 -24.57 16.62 -19.79
CA LEU A 35 -25.71 17.50 -19.47
C LEU A 35 -25.56 18.91 -20.06
N GLU A 36 -24.34 19.45 -20.09
CA GLU A 36 -24.08 20.77 -20.69
C GLU A 36 -24.29 20.76 -22.20
N THR A 37 -23.86 19.70 -22.89
CA THR A 37 -23.98 19.60 -24.34
C THR A 37 -25.45 19.51 -24.76
N ASN A 38 -26.25 18.72 -24.05
CA ASN A 38 -27.68 18.60 -24.32
C ASN A 38 -28.42 19.93 -24.12
N ARG A 39 -28.01 20.72 -23.10
CA ARG A 39 -28.53 22.07 -22.87
C ARG A 39 -28.27 23.01 -24.05
N TYR A 40 -27.07 22.99 -24.61
CA TYR A 40 -26.77 23.83 -25.77
C TYR A 40 -27.62 23.45 -26.99
N ILE A 41 -27.86 22.16 -27.21
CA ILE A 41 -28.60 21.72 -28.39
C ILE A 41 -30.11 22.03 -28.23
N THR A 42 -30.70 21.79 -27.05
CA THR A 42 -32.10 22.18 -26.79
C THR A 42 -32.29 23.69 -26.93
N LEU A 43 -31.35 24.49 -26.40
CA LEU A 43 -31.36 25.94 -26.49
C LEU A 43 -31.18 26.43 -27.94
N CYS A 44 -30.31 25.81 -28.73
CA CYS A 44 -30.19 26.07 -30.17
C CYS A 44 -31.48 25.77 -30.92
N GLY A 45 -32.10 24.61 -30.65
CA GLY A 45 -33.38 24.22 -31.22
C GLY A 45 -34.50 25.20 -30.86
N LEU A 46 -34.50 25.70 -29.62
CA LEU A 46 -35.47 26.66 -29.14
C LEU A 46 -35.27 28.05 -29.76
N ILE A 47 -34.02 28.53 -29.85
CA ILE A 47 -33.68 29.77 -30.58
C ILE A 47 -34.11 29.66 -32.04
N PHE A 48 -33.82 28.54 -32.70
CA PHE A 48 -34.26 28.33 -34.08
C PHE A 48 -35.78 28.37 -34.20
N THR A 49 -36.49 27.67 -33.31
CA THR A 49 -37.97 27.67 -33.26
C THR A 49 -38.52 29.07 -33.06
N LEU A 50 -37.91 29.84 -32.16
CA LEU A 50 -38.28 31.21 -31.85
C LEU A 50 -38.07 32.14 -33.06
N LEU A 51 -36.89 32.10 -33.69
CA LEU A 51 -36.60 32.91 -34.88
C LEU A 51 -37.54 32.56 -36.02
N PHE A 52 -37.83 31.26 -36.20
CA PHE A 52 -38.68 30.78 -37.27
C PHE A 52 -40.16 31.12 -37.03
N SER A 53 -40.65 31.02 -35.78
CA SER A 53 -42.02 31.43 -35.41
C SER A 53 -42.23 32.93 -35.61
N TRP A 54 -41.25 33.76 -35.23
CA TRP A 54 -41.27 35.21 -35.47
C TRP A 54 -41.21 35.56 -36.95
N ALA A 55 -40.38 34.88 -37.75
CA ALA A 55 -40.33 35.09 -39.20
C ALA A 55 -41.70 34.82 -39.85
N ILE A 56 -42.37 33.72 -39.46
CA ILE A 56 -43.73 33.40 -39.91
C ILE A 56 -44.70 34.53 -39.50
N THR A 57 -44.65 34.97 -38.24
CA THR A 57 -45.52 36.04 -37.72
C THR A 57 -45.34 37.36 -38.46
N LEU A 58 -44.10 37.78 -38.73
CA LEU A 58 -43.78 39.01 -39.47
C LEU A 58 -44.21 38.96 -40.93
N ILE A 59 -44.05 37.80 -41.59
CA ILE A 59 -44.52 37.62 -42.97
C ILE A 59 -46.05 37.63 -43.02
N CYS A 60 -46.72 37.00 -42.04
CA CYS A 60 -48.18 36.97 -41.95
C CYS A 60 -48.79 38.33 -41.59
N SER A 61 -48.11 39.17 -40.81
CA SER A 61 -48.62 40.50 -40.42
C SER A 61 -48.73 41.46 -41.62
N ARG A 62 -47.85 41.31 -42.62
CA ARG A 62 -47.83 42.11 -43.84
C ARG A 62 -48.85 41.70 -44.90
N ARG A 63 -49.48 40.52 -44.78
CA ARG A 63 -50.45 40.03 -45.79
C ARG A 63 -51.87 40.53 -45.47
N PRO A 64 -52.60 41.16 -46.40
CA PRO A 64 -53.99 41.56 -46.18
C PRO A 64 -54.90 40.33 -45.98
N GLY A 65 -55.74 40.33 -44.95
CA GLY A 65 -56.59 39.19 -44.60
C GLY A 65 -57.17 39.24 -43.19
N PRO A 66 -57.96 38.23 -42.79
CA PRO A 66 -58.58 38.16 -41.47
C PRO A 66 -57.53 38.10 -40.34
N TRP A 67 -57.91 38.61 -39.17
CA TRP A 67 -56.99 38.77 -38.03
C TRP A 67 -56.67 37.45 -37.31
N ALA A 68 -57.58 36.48 -37.32
CA ALA A 68 -57.42 35.25 -36.54
C ALA A 68 -56.09 34.52 -36.82
N PRO A 69 -55.70 34.21 -38.08
CA PRO A 69 -54.42 33.55 -38.37
C PRO A 69 -53.18 34.27 -37.83
N ARG A 70 -53.24 35.60 -37.66
CA ARG A 70 -52.15 36.43 -37.14
C ARG A 70 -52.03 36.31 -35.62
N TYR A 71 -53.16 36.31 -34.91
CA TYR A 71 -53.16 36.06 -33.47
C TYR A 71 -52.62 34.67 -33.15
N TRP A 72 -52.93 33.66 -33.97
CA TRP A 72 -52.40 32.30 -33.78
C TRP A 72 -50.87 32.23 -33.87
N THR A 73 -50.27 32.81 -34.92
CA THR A 73 -48.81 32.81 -35.09
C THR A 73 -48.14 33.64 -33.99
N LEU A 74 -48.76 34.75 -33.59
CA LEU A 74 -48.31 35.57 -32.47
C LEU A 74 -48.34 34.79 -31.15
N SER A 75 -49.43 34.09 -30.85
CA SER A 75 -49.54 33.28 -29.63
C SER A 75 -48.50 32.17 -29.57
N LEU A 76 -48.23 31.48 -30.69
CA LEU A 76 -47.15 30.49 -30.74
C LEU A 76 -45.78 31.14 -30.51
N SER A 77 -45.54 32.31 -31.09
CA SER A 77 -44.27 33.04 -30.92
C SER A 77 -44.08 33.47 -29.45
N LEU A 78 -45.14 34.00 -28.81
CA LEU A 78 -45.14 34.35 -27.40
C LEU A 78 -44.98 33.12 -26.50
N PHE A 79 -45.59 31.99 -26.85
CA PHE A 79 -45.40 30.73 -26.14
C PHE A 79 -43.94 30.24 -26.26
N THR A 80 -43.35 30.29 -27.45
CA THR A 80 -41.93 29.94 -27.63
C THR A 80 -41.01 30.87 -26.84
N ILE A 81 -41.32 32.17 -26.75
CA ILE A 81 -40.60 33.10 -25.85
C ILE A 81 -40.76 32.67 -24.41
N TYR A 82 -41.97 32.36 -23.96
CA TYR A 82 -42.22 31.93 -22.59
C TYR A 82 -41.40 30.68 -22.23
N VAL A 83 -41.35 29.68 -23.10
CA VAL A 83 -40.53 28.48 -22.88
C VAL A 83 -39.04 28.84 -22.90
N ALA A 84 -38.58 29.68 -23.83
CA ALA A 84 -37.18 30.14 -23.91
C ALA A 84 -36.73 30.84 -22.63
N VAL A 85 -37.55 31.80 -22.18
CA VAL A 85 -37.31 32.62 -21.00
C VAL A 85 -37.33 31.76 -19.76
N ASN A 86 -38.25 30.79 -19.66
CA ASN A 86 -38.26 29.87 -18.53
C ASN A 86 -36.99 29.00 -18.48
N GLN A 87 -36.51 28.50 -19.61
CA GLN A 87 -35.26 27.72 -19.67
C GLN A 87 -34.01 28.57 -19.38
N LEU A 88 -34.03 29.87 -19.70
CA LEU A 88 -32.90 30.76 -19.48
C LEU A 88 -32.84 31.33 -18.06
N LEU A 89 -33.99 31.69 -17.48
CA LEU A 89 -34.05 32.43 -16.21
C LEU A 89 -34.16 31.54 -14.97
N PHE A 90 -34.79 30.37 -15.05
CA PHE A 90 -34.97 29.52 -13.88
C PHE A 90 -33.90 28.43 -13.83
N ARG A 91 -32.95 28.59 -12.91
CA ARG A 91 -31.85 27.63 -12.68
C ARG A 91 -32.33 26.30 -12.05
N ASP A 92 -33.55 26.26 -11.52
CA ASP A 92 -34.18 25.05 -10.97
C ASP A 92 -34.91 24.19 -12.05
N TRP A 93 -34.67 24.50 -13.32
CA TRP A 93 -35.22 23.77 -14.48
C TRP A 93 -34.92 22.27 -14.49
N GLU A 94 -33.90 21.84 -13.76
CA GLU A 94 -33.49 20.44 -13.58
C GLU A 94 -34.66 19.53 -13.16
N ALA A 95 -35.53 19.99 -12.27
CA ALA A 95 -36.71 19.24 -11.85
C ALA A 95 -37.86 19.23 -12.90
N SER A 96 -37.86 20.16 -13.86
CA SER A 96 -38.91 20.33 -14.87
C SER A 96 -38.46 19.96 -16.30
N TYR A 97 -37.24 19.46 -16.45
CA TYR A 97 -36.61 19.10 -17.73
C TYR A 97 -37.53 18.30 -18.67
N PRO A 98 -38.19 17.23 -18.21
CA PRO A 98 -38.94 16.36 -19.10
C PRO A 98 -40.17 17.06 -19.70
N LEU A 99 -40.77 17.96 -18.94
CA LEU A 99 -41.92 18.75 -19.34
C LEU A 99 -41.52 19.91 -20.27
N MET A 100 -40.36 20.53 -20.03
CA MET A 100 -39.82 21.59 -20.88
C MET A 100 -39.31 21.06 -22.24
N ASP A 101 -38.70 19.87 -22.28
CA ASP A 101 -38.33 19.21 -23.53
C ASP A 101 -39.57 18.83 -24.34
N ALA A 102 -40.61 18.31 -23.67
CA ALA A 102 -41.90 18.05 -24.30
C ALA A 102 -42.51 19.33 -24.90
N PHE A 103 -42.48 20.45 -24.17
CA PHE A 103 -42.94 21.74 -24.68
C PHE A 103 -42.09 22.28 -25.82
N THR A 104 -40.77 22.10 -25.78
CA THR A 104 -39.85 22.56 -26.83
C THR A 104 -40.08 21.76 -28.11
N ALA A 105 -40.15 20.44 -28.02
CA ALA A 105 -40.45 19.57 -29.15
C ALA A 105 -41.84 19.85 -29.74
N ALA A 106 -42.87 20.02 -28.89
CA ALA A 106 -44.21 20.38 -29.33
C ALA A 106 -44.24 21.75 -30.03
N SER A 107 -43.49 22.73 -29.50
CA SER A 107 -43.38 24.06 -30.10
C SER A 107 -42.67 24.03 -31.45
N PHE A 108 -41.62 23.21 -31.57
CA PHE A 108 -40.90 23.00 -32.82
C PHE A 108 -41.81 22.35 -33.87
N ALA A 109 -42.50 21.26 -33.52
CA ALA A 109 -43.45 20.58 -34.40
C ALA A 109 -44.60 21.51 -34.83
N ALA A 110 -45.14 22.31 -33.90
CA ALA A 110 -46.15 23.32 -34.18
C ALA A 110 -45.64 24.39 -35.17
N THR A 111 -44.39 24.83 -35.02
CA THR A 111 -43.78 25.83 -35.90
C THR A 111 -43.52 25.25 -37.30
N LEU A 112 -43.05 24.00 -37.39
CA LEU A 112 -42.89 23.29 -38.66
C LEU A 112 -44.23 23.08 -39.38
N ALA A 113 -45.29 22.76 -38.65
CA ALA A 113 -46.64 22.64 -39.22
C ALA A 113 -47.15 23.97 -39.83
N LEU A 114 -46.65 25.10 -39.35
CA LEU A 114 -46.96 26.43 -39.90
C LEU A 114 -46.03 26.86 -41.05
N SER A 115 -44.91 26.16 -41.28
CA SER A 115 -43.95 26.48 -42.35
C SER A 115 -44.54 26.59 -43.76
N PRO A 116 -45.61 25.85 -44.16
CA PRO A 116 -46.21 26.03 -45.48
C PRO A 116 -46.77 27.43 -45.73
N ARG A 117 -47.01 28.23 -44.67
CA ARG A 117 -47.45 29.63 -44.80
C ARG A 117 -46.36 30.55 -45.35
N LEU A 118 -45.09 30.14 -45.28
CA LEU A 118 -43.97 30.85 -45.91
C LEU A 118 -44.10 30.83 -47.44
N ILE A 119 -44.68 29.78 -48.00
CA ILE A 119 -45.05 29.69 -49.42
C ILE A 119 -46.22 30.65 -49.68
N ARG A 120 -46.19 31.40 -50.79
CA ARG A 120 -47.17 32.46 -51.14
C ARG A 120 -48.57 31.91 -51.47
N LEU A 121 -49.17 31.14 -50.58
CA LEU A 121 -50.55 30.70 -50.67
C LEU A 121 -51.48 31.85 -50.26
N HIS A 122 -52.56 32.02 -51.01
CA HIS A 122 -53.54 33.07 -50.77
C HIS A 122 -54.22 32.88 -49.40
N PRO A 123 -54.31 33.92 -48.53
CA PRO A 123 -54.78 33.80 -47.14
C PRO A 123 -56.26 33.42 -47.00
N SER A 124 -57.05 33.54 -48.07
CA SER A 124 -58.44 33.10 -48.12
C SER A 124 -58.63 31.64 -48.52
N ASN A 125 -57.56 30.87 -48.75
CA ASN A 125 -57.71 29.46 -49.08
C ASN A 125 -58.38 28.73 -47.90
N PRO A 126 -59.58 28.15 -48.08
CA PRO A 126 -60.35 27.51 -47.01
C PRO A 126 -59.59 26.36 -46.36
N LEU A 127 -58.69 25.71 -47.09
CA LEU A 127 -57.81 24.67 -46.57
C LEU A 127 -56.83 25.23 -45.54
N THR A 128 -56.23 26.39 -45.79
CA THR A 128 -55.24 26.99 -44.89
C THR A 128 -55.88 27.55 -43.61
N GLN A 129 -57.12 28.03 -43.71
CA GLN A 129 -57.87 28.55 -42.55
C GLN A 129 -58.38 27.44 -41.64
N ARG A 130 -58.78 26.28 -42.20
CA ARG A 130 -59.31 25.16 -41.40
C ARG A 130 -58.22 24.21 -40.91
N ILE A 131 -57.23 23.88 -41.73
CA ILE A 131 -56.27 22.80 -41.42
C ILE A 131 -55.22 23.25 -40.41
N ALA A 132 -54.71 24.47 -40.50
CA ALA A 132 -53.62 24.94 -39.63
C ALA A 132 -53.96 24.98 -38.12
N PRO A 133 -55.11 25.52 -37.67
CA PRO A 133 -55.47 25.45 -36.25
C PRO A 133 -55.79 24.01 -35.82
N LEU A 134 -56.37 23.19 -36.71
CA LEU A 134 -56.61 21.77 -36.45
C LEU A 134 -55.31 20.99 -36.30
N SER A 135 -54.27 21.25 -37.11
CA SER A 135 -52.98 20.58 -37.00
C SER A 135 -52.23 20.97 -35.74
N LEU A 136 -52.30 22.24 -35.32
CA LEU A 136 -51.72 22.69 -34.05
C LEU A 136 -52.43 22.04 -32.86
N ALA A 137 -53.77 22.11 -32.83
CA ALA A 137 -54.57 21.47 -31.81
C ALA A 137 -54.27 19.97 -31.76
N LEU A 138 -54.20 19.31 -32.92
CA LEU A 138 -53.92 17.88 -33.01
C LEU A 138 -52.48 17.52 -32.59
N ILE A 139 -51.48 18.34 -32.93
CA ILE A 139 -50.10 18.16 -32.43
C ILE A 139 -50.05 18.32 -30.92
N LEU A 140 -50.70 19.34 -30.36
CA LEU A 140 -50.74 19.54 -28.91
C LEU A 140 -51.54 18.44 -28.20
N LEU A 141 -52.68 18.01 -28.74
CA LEU A 141 -53.52 16.98 -28.11
C LEU A 141 -52.92 15.57 -28.23
N LEU A 142 -52.18 15.28 -29.31
CA LEU A 142 -51.59 13.96 -29.53
C LEU A 142 -50.13 13.87 -29.09
N MET A 143 -49.27 14.82 -29.47
CA MET A 143 -47.84 14.72 -29.11
C MET A 143 -47.59 15.05 -27.65
N PHE A 144 -48.24 16.06 -27.07
CA PHE A 144 -47.90 16.48 -25.70
C PHE A 144 -48.15 15.37 -24.67
N PRO A 145 -49.30 14.67 -24.66
CA PRO A 145 -49.49 13.54 -23.75
C PRO A 145 -48.52 12.38 -24.02
N SER A 146 -48.20 12.09 -25.28
CA SER A 146 -47.21 11.06 -25.62
C SER A 146 -45.80 11.42 -25.15
N LEU A 147 -45.39 12.68 -25.30
CA LEU A 147 -44.10 13.17 -24.85
C LEU A 147 -44.01 13.14 -23.31
N LEU A 148 -45.05 13.60 -22.61
CA LEU A 148 -45.14 13.49 -21.15
C LEU A 148 -45.08 12.02 -20.69
N TYR A 149 -45.75 11.11 -21.41
CA TYR A 149 -45.70 9.69 -21.09
C TYR A 149 -44.29 9.12 -21.27
N THR A 150 -43.61 9.42 -22.38
CA THR A 150 -42.22 8.97 -22.60
C THR A 150 -41.25 9.58 -21.60
N SER A 151 -41.45 10.84 -21.21
CA SER A 151 -40.61 11.52 -20.24
C SER A 151 -40.76 10.91 -18.84
N ASN A 152 -41.99 10.57 -18.43
CA ASN A 152 -42.26 9.88 -17.17
C ASN A 152 -41.67 8.46 -17.17
N ILE A 153 -41.73 7.74 -18.30
CA ILE A 153 -41.05 6.44 -18.43
C ILE A 153 -39.54 6.58 -18.29
N ALA A 154 -38.93 7.57 -18.95
CA ALA A 154 -37.48 7.81 -18.87
C ALA A 154 -37.06 8.14 -17.43
N GLU A 155 -37.82 8.99 -16.74
CA GLU A 155 -37.60 9.32 -15.33
C GLU A 155 -37.74 8.08 -14.43
N GLN A 156 -38.77 7.25 -14.63
CA GLN A 156 -38.93 6.01 -13.88
C GLN A 156 -37.80 5.02 -14.14
N PHE A 157 -37.30 4.95 -15.37
CA PHE A 157 -36.15 4.11 -15.72
C PHE A 157 -34.89 4.58 -15.00
N GLN A 158 -34.61 5.90 -15.01
CA GLN A 158 -33.51 6.51 -14.27
C GLN A 158 -33.65 6.27 -12.76
N ARG A 159 -34.85 6.50 -12.19
CA ARG A 159 -35.13 6.24 -10.76
C ARG A 159 -34.89 4.77 -10.40
N LYS A 160 -35.36 3.83 -11.22
CA LYS A 160 -35.12 2.39 -11.01
C LYS A 160 -33.63 2.05 -11.09
N GLY A 161 -32.92 2.58 -12.08
CA GLY A 161 -31.48 2.40 -12.23
C GLY A 161 -30.69 2.94 -11.03
N PHE A 162 -31.02 4.16 -10.58
CA PHE A 162 -30.42 4.80 -9.42
C PHE A 162 -30.71 4.04 -8.12
N GLN A 163 -31.96 3.64 -7.90
CA GLN A 163 -32.35 2.82 -6.73
C GLN A 163 -31.66 1.45 -6.73
N ALA A 164 -31.55 0.78 -7.89
CA ALA A 164 -30.83 -0.47 -8.00
C ALA A 164 -29.33 -0.30 -7.69
N LYS A 165 -28.74 0.83 -8.09
CA LYS A 165 -27.35 1.17 -7.80
C LYS A 165 -27.14 1.46 -6.31
N LEU A 166 -28.01 2.25 -5.68
CA LEU A 166 -28.04 2.46 -4.23
C LEU A 166 -28.16 1.13 -3.46
N ALA A 167 -29.09 0.27 -3.86
CA ALA A 167 -29.26 -1.05 -3.26
C ALA A 167 -28.02 -1.93 -3.44
N SER A 168 -27.35 -1.87 -4.59
CA SER A 168 -26.08 -2.55 -4.83
C SER A 168 -24.96 -2.05 -3.91
N MET A 169 -24.85 -0.73 -3.66
CA MET A 169 -23.86 -0.18 -2.73
C MET A 169 -24.09 -0.69 -1.31
N ASN A 170 -25.33 -0.56 -0.83
CA ASN A 170 -25.70 -1.01 0.51
C ASN A 170 -25.47 -2.52 0.69
N LYS A 171 -25.82 -3.33 -0.33
CA LYS A 171 -25.58 -4.78 -0.30
C LYS A 171 -24.09 -5.11 -0.24
N LYS A 172 -23.24 -4.44 -1.03
CA LYS A 172 -21.79 -4.69 -1.02
C LYS A 172 -21.14 -4.22 0.28
N SER A 173 -21.52 -3.03 0.77
CA SER A 173 -21.09 -2.51 2.07
C SER A 173 -21.43 -3.48 3.21
N GLN A 174 -22.68 -3.97 3.28
CA GLN A 174 -23.07 -4.98 4.27
C GLN A 174 -22.29 -6.29 4.12
N GLY A 175 -22.05 -6.75 2.89
CA GLY A 175 -21.25 -7.95 2.63
C GLY A 175 -19.81 -7.83 3.16
N LEU A 176 -19.18 -6.67 2.95
CA LEU A 176 -17.85 -6.36 3.45
C LEU A 176 -17.82 -6.22 4.98
N SER A 177 -18.80 -5.53 5.58
CA SER A 177 -18.92 -5.42 7.04
C SER A 177 -19.06 -6.79 7.72
N ASN A 178 -19.94 -7.64 7.18
CA ASN A 178 -20.15 -9.00 7.71
C ASN A 178 -18.87 -9.85 7.62
N CYS A 179 -18.07 -9.66 6.58
CA CYS A 179 -16.78 -10.33 6.47
C CYS A 179 -15.83 -9.93 7.61
N VAL A 180 -15.68 -8.62 7.83
CA VAL A 180 -14.82 -8.07 8.89
C VAL A 180 -15.30 -8.54 10.27
N GLU A 181 -16.60 -8.49 10.54
CA GLU A 181 -17.19 -8.93 11.81
C GLU A 181 -17.00 -10.43 12.07
N THR A 182 -17.02 -11.26 11.02
CA THR A 182 -16.79 -12.71 11.14
C THR A 182 -15.31 -13.10 11.20
N ASN A 183 -14.39 -12.12 11.16
CA ASN A 183 -12.94 -12.31 11.18
C ASN A 183 -12.45 -13.30 10.10
N ARG A 184 -13.14 -13.31 8.95
CA ARG A 184 -12.79 -14.12 7.78
C ARG A 184 -12.05 -13.25 6.77
N ILE A 185 -11.19 -13.86 5.96
CA ILE A 185 -10.61 -13.18 4.80
C ILE A 185 -11.75 -12.87 3.84
N CYS A 186 -11.87 -11.60 3.43
CA CYS A 186 -12.93 -11.18 2.54
C CYS A 186 -12.69 -11.75 1.15
N ASP A 187 -13.79 -12.18 0.54
CA ASP A 187 -13.78 -12.67 -0.84
C ASP A 187 -13.20 -11.59 -1.74
N PHE A 188 -12.15 -11.96 -2.48
CA PHE A 188 -11.46 -11.08 -3.41
C PHE A 188 -12.44 -10.52 -4.46
N GLU A 189 -13.39 -11.32 -4.93
CA GLU A 189 -14.39 -10.89 -5.93
C GLU A 189 -15.33 -9.80 -5.36
N LEU A 190 -15.68 -9.91 -4.07
CA LEU A 190 -16.51 -8.92 -3.40
C LEU A 190 -15.76 -7.60 -3.20
N LEU A 191 -14.49 -7.67 -2.79
CA LEU A 191 -13.67 -6.48 -2.56
C LEU A 191 -13.34 -5.77 -3.87
N ASP A 192 -12.85 -6.50 -4.88
CA ASP A 192 -12.51 -5.94 -6.20
C ASP A 192 -13.74 -5.35 -6.90
N GLY A 193 -14.86 -6.08 -6.88
CA GLY A 193 -16.12 -5.57 -7.40
C GLY A 193 -16.63 -4.33 -6.65
N SER A 194 -16.25 -4.11 -5.40
CA SER A 194 -16.60 -2.91 -4.63
C SER A 194 -15.68 -1.73 -4.96
N LYS A 195 -14.38 -1.98 -5.15
CA LYS A 195 -13.42 -0.97 -5.65
C LYS A 195 -13.83 -0.45 -7.02
N GLU A 196 -14.13 -1.36 -7.96
CA GLU A 196 -14.56 -1.00 -9.31
C GLU A 196 -15.89 -0.21 -9.28
N LEU A 197 -16.80 -0.56 -8.36
CA LEU A 197 -18.04 0.19 -8.17
C LEU A 197 -17.79 1.63 -7.70
N LEU A 198 -16.88 1.83 -6.74
CA LEU A 198 -16.48 3.15 -6.25
C LEU A 198 -15.75 3.96 -7.33
N LYS A 199 -14.81 3.33 -8.06
CA LYS A 199 -14.08 3.97 -9.16
C LYS A 199 -15.03 4.52 -10.21
N ASN A 200 -15.97 3.71 -10.68
CA ASN A 200 -16.99 4.13 -11.63
C ASN A 200 -17.84 5.31 -11.10
N MET A 201 -18.02 5.44 -9.78
CA MET A 201 -18.76 6.57 -9.19
C MET A 201 -17.94 7.84 -9.08
N VAL A 202 -16.64 7.73 -8.78
CA VAL A 202 -15.72 8.86 -8.75
C VAL A 202 -15.52 9.43 -10.16
N GLU A 203 -15.43 8.56 -11.17
CA GLU A 203 -15.22 8.97 -12.56
C GLU A 203 -16.51 9.50 -13.24
N GLN A 204 -17.69 9.06 -12.82
CA GLN A 204 -18.95 9.42 -13.46
C GLN A 204 -19.72 10.51 -12.68
N VAL A 205 -19.52 11.77 -13.09
CA VAL A 205 -20.25 12.97 -12.59
C VAL A 205 -21.78 12.78 -12.62
N GLN A 206 -22.29 11.99 -13.56
CA GLN A 206 -23.72 11.73 -13.75
C GLN A 206 -24.45 11.20 -12.51
N TRP A 207 -23.79 10.43 -11.63
CA TRP A 207 -24.47 9.88 -10.44
C TRP A 207 -24.76 10.96 -9.40
N GLN A 208 -23.88 11.95 -9.29
CA GLN A 208 -24.06 13.09 -8.39
C GLN A 208 -25.12 14.06 -8.92
N ASP A 209 -25.16 14.27 -10.24
CA ASP A 209 -26.24 15.04 -10.86
C ASP A 209 -27.59 14.32 -10.74
N SER A 210 -27.60 12.99 -10.94
CA SER A 210 -28.80 12.17 -10.76
C SER A 210 -29.31 12.18 -9.32
N SER A 211 -28.42 12.18 -8.32
CA SER A 211 -28.82 12.23 -6.91
C SER A 211 -29.42 13.59 -6.55
N LYS A 212 -28.86 14.68 -7.06
CA LYS A 212 -29.41 16.05 -6.93
C LYS A 212 -30.77 16.17 -7.59
N LEU A 213 -30.91 15.70 -8.82
CA LEU A 213 -32.17 15.67 -9.57
C LEU A 213 -33.29 14.93 -8.81
N MET A 214 -32.93 13.86 -8.09
CA MET A 214 -33.89 13.06 -7.30
C MET A 214 -34.08 13.55 -5.87
N ALA A 215 -33.45 14.66 -5.46
CA ALA A 215 -33.40 15.13 -4.07
C ALA A 215 -32.97 14.02 -3.08
N LYS A 216 -31.99 13.21 -3.51
CA LYS A 216 -31.42 12.05 -2.79
C LYS A 216 -29.91 12.14 -2.64
N GLU A 217 -29.37 13.35 -2.61
CA GLU A 217 -27.93 13.60 -2.45
C GLU A 217 -27.41 13.00 -1.14
N GLU A 218 -28.14 13.20 -0.03
CA GLU A 218 -27.78 12.64 1.28
C GLU A 218 -27.80 11.10 1.30
N ASP A 219 -28.83 10.46 0.72
CA ASP A 219 -28.91 9.00 0.60
C ASP A 219 -27.72 8.43 -0.19
N PHE A 220 -27.38 9.12 -1.30
CA PHE A 220 -26.29 8.73 -2.18
C PHE A 220 -24.92 8.87 -1.51
N ASP A 221 -24.67 10.04 -0.91
CA ASP A 221 -23.42 10.30 -0.20
C ASP A 221 -23.26 9.34 0.97
N THR A 222 -24.33 9.05 1.72
CA THR A 222 -24.31 8.08 2.82
C THR A 222 -23.95 6.68 2.32
N ALA A 223 -24.60 6.19 1.26
CA ALA A 223 -24.32 4.87 0.70
C ALA A 223 -22.91 4.77 0.11
N ARG A 224 -22.44 5.81 -0.57
CA ARG A 224 -21.09 5.90 -1.16
C ARG A 224 -20.02 5.90 -0.07
N ASN A 225 -20.19 6.72 0.98
CA ASN A 225 -19.26 6.79 2.10
C ASN A 225 -19.22 5.47 2.89
N ALA A 226 -20.39 4.88 3.17
CA ALA A 226 -20.46 3.58 3.84
C ALA A 226 -19.75 2.48 3.04
N LEU A 227 -19.86 2.49 1.69
CA LEU A 227 -19.14 1.56 0.83
C LEU A 227 -17.63 1.79 0.89
N LEU A 228 -17.15 3.04 0.82
CA LEU A 228 -15.73 3.38 0.96
C LEU A 228 -15.18 2.87 2.29
N ASP A 229 -15.85 3.21 3.39
CA ASP A 229 -15.45 2.80 4.74
C ASP A 229 -15.37 1.26 4.84
N SER A 230 -16.36 0.56 4.28
CA SER A 230 -16.38 -0.91 4.27
C SER A 230 -15.23 -1.52 3.45
N VAL A 231 -14.89 -0.91 2.31
CA VAL A 231 -13.77 -1.34 1.45
C VAL A 231 -12.43 -1.13 2.16
N VAL A 232 -12.23 0.04 2.76
CA VAL A 232 -11.04 0.37 3.56
C VAL A 232 -10.87 -0.64 4.70
N MET A 233 -11.93 -0.89 5.47
CA MET A 233 -11.88 -1.78 6.62
C MET A 233 -11.63 -3.23 6.19
N ALA A 234 -12.24 -3.70 5.11
CA ALA A 234 -12.03 -5.04 4.58
C ALA A 234 -10.60 -5.25 4.05
N ALA A 235 -10.04 -4.28 3.33
CA ALA A 235 -8.66 -4.36 2.83
C ALA A 235 -7.66 -4.37 4.00
N THR A 236 -7.85 -3.50 4.98
CA THR A 236 -7.01 -3.45 6.20
C THR A 236 -7.09 -4.76 6.97
N HIS A 237 -8.30 -5.31 7.11
CA HIS A 237 -8.50 -6.61 7.73
C HIS A 237 -7.78 -7.75 7.00
N ASN A 238 -7.88 -7.79 5.66
CA ASN A 238 -7.19 -8.77 4.83
C ASN A 238 -5.67 -8.67 5.01
N ILE A 239 -5.12 -7.45 5.02
CA ILE A 239 -3.69 -7.22 5.23
C ILE A 239 -3.26 -7.68 6.63
N HIS A 240 -4.02 -7.33 7.68
CA HIS A 240 -3.74 -7.82 9.04
C HIS A 240 -3.75 -9.36 9.12
N GLN A 241 -4.74 -10.00 8.49
CA GLN A 241 -4.83 -11.46 8.44
C GLN A 241 -3.65 -12.08 7.67
N GLN A 242 -3.18 -11.47 6.58
CA GLN A 242 -2.00 -11.92 5.85
C GLN A 242 -0.73 -11.78 6.71
N MET A 243 -0.59 -10.67 7.42
CA MET A 243 0.52 -10.42 8.35
C MET A 243 0.57 -11.43 9.50
N ASP A 244 -0.60 -11.85 10.01
CA ASP A 244 -0.71 -12.84 11.08
C ASP A 244 -0.48 -14.29 10.58
N LYS A 245 -0.81 -14.60 9.32
CA LYS A 245 -0.79 -15.98 8.76
C LYS A 245 0.42 -16.32 7.90
N ALA A 246 1.05 -15.37 7.23
CA ALA A 246 2.01 -15.63 6.15
C ALA A 246 3.38 -14.98 6.36
N SER A 247 4.38 -15.42 5.59
CA SER A 247 5.64 -14.70 5.41
C SER A 247 5.35 -13.39 4.68
N LEU A 248 5.87 -12.26 5.18
CA LEU A 248 5.46 -10.94 4.70
C LEU A 248 5.73 -10.64 3.23
N ASP A 249 6.56 -11.44 2.57
CA ASP A 249 6.76 -11.38 1.11
C ASP A 249 5.45 -11.62 0.32
N SER A 250 4.39 -12.13 0.96
CA SER A 250 3.06 -12.30 0.35
C SER A 250 2.06 -11.20 0.72
N VAL A 251 2.43 -10.21 1.54
CA VAL A 251 1.49 -9.13 1.92
C VAL A 251 1.32 -8.20 0.73
N ASN A 252 0.12 -8.23 0.14
CA ASN A 252 -0.19 -7.43 -1.04
C ASN A 252 -0.61 -6.00 -0.65
N LEU A 253 0.37 -5.10 -0.53
CA LEU A 253 0.13 -3.68 -0.24
C LEU A 253 -0.55 -2.93 -1.40
N ALA A 254 -0.53 -3.48 -2.62
CA ALA A 254 -1.18 -2.85 -3.78
C ALA A 254 -2.69 -2.69 -3.57
N GLU A 255 -3.31 -3.54 -2.75
CA GLU A 255 -4.73 -3.42 -2.41
C GLU A 255 -5.04 -2.12 -1.66
N PHE A 256 -4.11 -1.66 -0.80
CA PHE A 256 -4.24 -0.38 -0.09
C PHE A 256 -3.93 0.80 -1.03
N LYS A 257 -2.97 0.62 -1.93
CA LYS A 257 -2.61 1.60 -2.97
C LYS A 257 -3.79 1.97 -3.87
N ASP A 258 -4.64 1.03 -4.23
CA ASP A 258 -5.83 1.29 -5.06
C ASP A 258 -6.92 2.09 -4.33
N ILE A 259 -6.97 1.99 -2.99
CA ILE A 259 -8.03 2.57 -2.16
C ILE A 259 -7.74 4.04 -1.83
N LEU A 260 -6.46 4.40 -1.66
CA LEU A 260 -6.07 5.76 -1.31
C LEU A 260 -6.51 6.82 -2.33
N PRO A 261 -6.35 6.64 -3.66
CA PRO A 261 -6.90 7.57 -4.66
C PRO A 261 -8.42 7.67 -4.64
N LEU A 262 -9.12 6.57 -4.33
CA LEU A 262 -10.59 6.59 -4.19
C LEU A 262 -11.02 7.42 -2.98
N ALA A 263 -10.33 7.28 -1.84
CA ALA A 263 -10.60 8.09 -0.66
C ALA A 263 -10.24 9.58 -0.89
N ALA A 264 -9.14 9.85 -1.61
CA ALA A 264 -8.74 11.21 -2.01
C ALA A 264 -9.78 11.87 -2.91
N GLY A 265 -10.20 11.18 -3.99
CA GLY A 265 -11.22 11.68 -4.92
C GLY A 265 -12.57 11.94 -4.26
N LEU A 266 -12.84 11.30 -3.13
CA LEU A 266 -14.04 11.53 -2.32
C LEU A 266 -13.85 12.57 -1.21
N SER A 267 -12.69 13.22 -1.13
CA SER A 267 -12.33 14.18 -0.06
C SER A 267 -12.43 13.57 1.36
N ARG A 268 -12.12 12.28 1.49
CA ARG A 268 -12.24 11.49 2.72
C ARG A 268 -10.88 11.05 3.27
N LEU A 269 -9.89 11.92 3.21
CA LEU A 269 -8.56 11.70 3.78
C LEU A 269 -8.27 12.52 5.05
N GLY A 270 -9.27 13.19 5.62
CA GLY A 270 -9.12 13.89 6.90
C GLY A 270 -8.85 12.94 8.07
N GLU A 271 -8.36 13.49 9.19
CA GLU A 271 -8.00 12.72 10.40
C GLU A 271 -9.16 11.89 10.96
N ASP A 272 -10.40 12.35 10.78
CA ASP A 272 -11.62 11.64 11.23
C ASP A 272 -12.11 10.55 10.26
N SER A 273 -11.44 10.36 9.11
CA SER A 273 -11.87 9.39 8.11
C SER A 273 -11.47 7.96 8.48
N GLN A 274 -12.31 6.98 8.12
CA GLN A 274 -11.95 5.57 8.29
C GLN A 274 -10.71 5.19 7.47
N ALA A 275 -10.50 5.83 6.30
CA ALA A 275 -9.29 5.66 5.49
C ALA A 275 -8.01 6.03 6.26
N TYR A 276 -8.02 7.19 6.94
CA TYR A 276 -6.91 7.63 7.77
C TYR A 276 -6.71 6.70 8.98
N LEU A 277 -7.78 6.36 9.71
CA LEU A 277 -7.70 5.49 10.89
C LEU A 277 -7.21 4.08 10.54
N ALA A 278 -7.64 3.55 9.41
CA ALA A 278 -7.20 2.27 8.90
C ALA A 278 -5.72 2.30 8.51
N TYR A 279 -5.27 3.38 7.86
CA TYR A 279 -3.86 3.60 7.52
C TYR A 279 -2.98 3.63 8.77
N THR A 280 -3.35 4.44 9.78
CA THR A 280 -2.60 4.55 11.04
C THR A 280 -2.59 3.21 11.78
N SER A 281 -3.73 2.49 11.81
CA SER A 281 -3.80 1.16 12.40
C SER A 281 -2.87 0.16 11.73
N LEU A 282 -2.74 0.22 10.40
CA LEU A 282 -1.85 -0.66 9.65
C LEU A 282 -0.38 -0.37 10.00
N ILE A 283 0.01 0.91 10.03
CA ILE A 283 1.35 1.34 10.45
C ILE A 283 1.62 0.85 11.88
N ASP A 284 0.71 1.09 12.81
CA ASP A 284 0.86 0.70 14.21
C ASP A 284 1.04 -0.82 14.37
N LYS A 285 0.28 -1.63 13.61
CA LYS A 285 0.45 -3.09 13.59
C LYS A 285 1.82 -3.49 13.07
N ILE A 286 2.28 -2.90 11.96
CA ILE A 286 3.62 -3.17 11.41
C ILE A 286 4.70 -2.83 12.44
N ILE A 287 4.59 -1.64 13.07
CA ILE A 287 5.50 -1.18 14.11
C ILE A 287 5.52 -2.12 15.33
N ALA A 288 4.34 -2.54 15.80
CA ALA A 288 4.23 -3.43 16.95
C ALA A 288 4.90 -4.78 16.67
N THR A 289 4.70 -5.35 15.48
CA THR A 289 5.34 -6.61 15.11
C THR A 289 6.85 -6.46 14.91
N LEU A 290 7.32 -5.33 14.37
CA LEU A 290 8.75 -5.02 14.33
C LEU A 290 9.34 -4.98 15.74
N LYS A 291 8.69 -4.29 16.69
CA LYS A 291 9.14 -4.23 18.10
C LYS A 291 9.24 -5.64 18.72
N GLU A 292 8.18 -6.44 18.63
CA GLU A 292 8.17 -7.82 19.14
C GLU A 292 9.28 -8.67 18.50
N GLY A 293 9.47 -8.50 17.19
CA GLY A 293 10.56 -9.14 16.46
C GLY A 293 11.92 -8.76 17.03
N THR A 294 12.17 -7.45 17.16
CA THR A 294 13.46 -6.90 17.62
C THR A 294 13.82 -7.30 19.05
N GLU A 295 12.86 -7.38 19.97
CA GLU A 295 13.11 -7.83 21.35
C GLU A 295 13.65 -9.27 21.40
N LYS A 296 13.27 -10.12 20.44
CA LYS A 296 13.74 -11.51 20.33
C LYS A 296 15.06 -11.67 19.57
N LEU A 297 15.52 -10.61 18.88
CA LEU A 297 16.83 -10.62 18.19
C LEU A 297 18.01 -10.47 19.16
N HIS A 298 17.76 -10.28 20.47
CA HIS A 298 18.79 -10.37 21.50
C HIS A 298 19.23 -11.81 21.78
N GLU A 299 18.50 -12.82 21.31
CA GLU A 299 18.91 -14.21 21.40
C GLU A 299 20.05 -14.51 20.42
N SER A 300 20.99 -15.38 20.82
CA SER A 300 22.08 -15.80 19.94
C SER A 300 21.52 -16.60 18.74
N SER A 301 22.10 -16.37 17.55
CA SER A 301 21.79 -17.12 16.32
C SER A 301 22.13 -18.61 16.42
N VAL A 302 22.93 -18.97 17.44
CA VAL A 302 23.33 -20.33 17.75
C VAL A 302 23.19 -20.55 19.26
N ILE A 303 22.40 -21.54 19.66
CA ILE A 303 22.22 -21.89 21.08
C ILE A 303 23.08 -23.12 21.36
N TYR A 304 23.70 -23.17 22.54
CA TYR A 304 24.34 -24.39 22.99
C TYR A 304 23.28 -25.38 23.48
N ASP A 305 23.13 -26.51 22.79
CA ASP A 305 22.32 -27.64 23.22
C ASP A 305 23.23 -28.87 23.42
N ALA A 306 23.23 -29.43 24.63
CA ALA A 306 24.06 -30.60 24.92
C ALA A 306 23.52 -31.90 24.29
N THR A 307 22.26 -31.90 23.84
CA THR A 307 21.54 -33.09 23.33
C THR A 307 21.58 -33.21 21.81
N ASP A 308 21.44 -32.11 21.08
CA ASP A 308 21.45 -32.07 19.60
C ASP A 308 22.83 -31.79 18.97
N GLY A 309 23.88 -31.82 19.80
CA GLY A 309 25.25 -31.52 19.42
C GLY A 309 25.63 -30.06 19.69
N PRO A 310 26.93 -29.75 19.76
CA PRO A 310 27.35 -28.41 20.16
C PRO A 310 26.95 -27.40 19.07
N TRP A 311 26.09 -26.46 19.45
CA TRP A 311 25.71 -25.27 18.68
C TRP A 311 24.71 -25.47 17.51
N PRO A 312 23.50 -26.01 17.73
CA PRO A 312 22.44 -25.92 16.74
C PRO A 312 22.05 -24.46 16.43
N LEU A 313 21.63 -24.23 15.18
CA LEU A 313 21.02 -22.97 14.77
C LEU A 313 19.78 -22.72 15.63
N ASN A 314 19.66 -21.49 16.15
CA ASN A 314 18.46 -21.07 16.85
C ASN A 314 17.34 -20.85 15.82
N ASN A 315 16.52 -21.87 15.57
CA ASN A 315 15.42 -21.78 14.62
C ASN A 315 14.40 -20.68 14.98
N ALA A 316 14.22 -20.41 16.27
CA ALA A 316 13.35 -19.32 16.73
C ALA A 316 13.93 -17.96 16.33
N PHE A 317 15.24 -17.77 16.48
CA PHE A 317 15.93 -16.59 15.99
C PHE A 317 15.82 -16.46 14.47
N ILE A 318 16.09 -17.53 13.70
CA ILE A 318 16.02 -17.50 12.23
C ILE A 318 14.62 -17.07 11.76
N ASP A 319 13.56 -17.73 12.26
CA ASP A 319 12.16 -17.38 11.96
C ASP A 319 11.85 -15.92 12.31
N LYS A 320 12.31 -15.45 13.48
CA LYS A 320 12.10 -14.07 13.92
C LYS A 320 12.87 -13.07 13.07
N SER A 321 14.13 -13.32 12.68
CA SER A 321 14.86 -12.46 11.71
C SER A 321 14.10 -12.28 10.43
N GLN A 322 13.66 -13.40 9.85
CA GLN A 322 13.05 -13.39 8.52
C GLN A 322 11.76 -12.58 8.57
N LYS A 323 11.00 -12.71 9.67
CA LYS A 323 9.88 -11.82 9.97
C LYS A 323 10.36 -10.36 10.02
N VAL A 324 11.32 -9.99 10.88
CA VAL A 324 11.71 -8.58 10.99
C VAL A 324 12.20 -7.99 9.66
N ILE A 325 12.97 -8.75 8.86
CA ILE A 325 13.44 -8.32 7.53
C ILE A 325 12.25 -8.09 6.58
N ALA A 326 11.31 -9.02 6.54
CA ALA A 326 10.14 -8.92 5.66
C ALA A 326 9.21 -7.75 6.09
N TYR A 327 9.04 -7.54 7.40
CA TYR A 327 8.33 -6.39 7.96
C TYR A 327 9.01 -5.06 7.65
N HIS A 328 10.34 -5.01 7.67
CA HIS A 328 11.07 -3.82 7.23
C HIS A 328 10.88 -3.51 5.75
N ARG A 329 10.91 -4.53 4.88
CA ARG A 329 10.65 -4.34 3.45
C ARG A 329 9.23 -3.87 3.18
N ALA A 330 8.23 -4.48 3.83
CA ALA A 330 6.83 -4.06 3.66
C ALA A 330 6.62 -2.62 4.12
N LEU A 331 7.20 -2.24 5.26
CA LEU A 331 7.15 -0.86 5.74
C LEU A 331 7.84 0.11 4.76
N GLY A 332 9.00 -0.27 4.24
CA GLY A 332 9.70 0.50 3.20
C GLY A 332 8.90 0.66 1.92
N ASN A 333 8.25 -0.40 1.44
CA ASN A 333 7.39 -0.36 0.26
C ASN A 333 6.17 0.54 0.48
N LEU A 334 5.49 0.39 1.64
CA LEU A 334 4.37 1.24 2.02
C LEU A 334 4.79 2.72 2.05
N TYR A 335 5.95 3.01 2.61
CA TYR A 335 6.49 4.37 2.66
C TYR A 335 6.88 4.91 1.28
N HIS A 336 7.45 4.09 0.42
CA HIS A 336 7.78 4.51 -0.94
C HIS A 336 6.51 4.85 -1.73
N GLU A 337 5.50 3.97 -1.68
CA GLU A 337 4.25 4.17 -2.41
C GLU A 337 3.48 5.41 -1.97
N ILE A 338 3.49 5.71 -0.67
CA ILE A 338 2.79 6.87 -0.11
C ILE A 338 3.60 8.15 -0.28
N GLY A 339 4.93 8.07 -0.16
CA GLY A 339 5.82 9.22 -0.36
C GLY A 339 5.62 9.85 -1.74
N ASP A 340 5.49 9.03 -2.77
CA ASP A 340 5.22 9.49 -4.14
C ASP A 340 3.87 10.24 -4.20
N MET A 341 2.79 9.67 -3.65
CA MET A 341 1.46 10.32 -3.64
C MET A 341 1.42 11.63 -2.84
N VAL A 342 2.06 11.64 -1.67
CA VAL A 342 2.08 12.80 -0.77
C VAL A 342 2.86 13.97 -1.37
N SER A 343 3.92 13.68 -2.12
CA SER A 343 4.76 14.71 -2.73
C SER A 343 4.07 15.48 -3.86
N GLU A 344 3.02 14.91 -4.45
CA GLU A 344 2.39 15.44 -5.65
C GLU A 344 1.09 16.22 -5.38
N GLU A 345 0.37 15.96 -4.27
CA GLU A 345 -0.98 16.51 -4.09
C GLU A 345 -1.35 16.95 -2.65
N PRO A 346 -1.92 18.16 -2.46
CA PRO A 346 -2.23 18.71 -1.12
C PRO A 346 -3.33 17.96 -0.37
N GLN A 347 -4.18 17.19 -1.06
CA GLN A 347 -5.24 16.39 -0.45
C GLN A 347 -4.74 15.23 0.43
N TYR A 348 -3.44 14.93 0.39
CA TYR A 348 -2.78 13.94 1.25
C TYR A 348 -2.10 14.57 2.47
N GLU A 349 -2.31 15.85 2.79
CA GLU A 349 -1.62 16.54 3.90
C GLU A 349 -1.78 15.82 5.27
N ALA A 350 -2.96 15.30 5.58
CA ALA A 350 -3.17 14.53 6.81
C ALA A 350 -2.35 13.23 6.83
N LEU A 351 -2.31 12.50 5.70
CA LEU A 351 -1.44 11.34 5.53
C LEU A 351 0.04 11.72 5.61
N SER A 352 0.42 12.89 5.08
CA SER A 352 1.77 13.45 5.20
C SER A 352 2.14 13.78 6.65
N SER A 353 1.18 14.28 7.43
CA SER A 353 1.37 14.56 8.85
C SER A 353 1.59 13.26 9.63
N ALA A 354 0.75 12.25 9.42
CA ALA A 354 0.95 10.92 9.99
C ALA A 354 2.29 10.31 9.55
N TYR A 355 2.62 10.41 8.25
CA TYR A 355 3.92 10.02 7.69
C TYR A 355 5.08 10.70 8.44
N SER A 356 4.98 12.01 8.66
CA SER A 356 6.01 12.80 9.31
C SER A 356 6.17 12.47 10.80
N GLN A 357 5.07 12.15 11.48
CA GLN A 357 5.08 11.73 12.89
C GLN A 357 5.79 10.38 13.08
N HIS A 358 5.80 9.53 12.05
CA HIS A 358 6.50 8.25 12.07
C HIS A 358 7.91 8.28 11.42
N LEU A 359 8.43 9.43 10.98
CA LEU A 359 9.79 9.55 10.42
C LEU A 359 10.90 9.08 11.38
N GLY A 360 10.67 9.15 12.70
CA GLY A 360 11.60 8.61 13.70
C GLY A 360 11.91 7.13 13.48
N TRP A 361 11.01 6.39 12.83
CA TRP A 361 11.25 5.00 12.45
C TRP A 361 12.26 4.83 11.32
N GLN A 362 12.44 5.78 10.38
CA GLN A 362 13.55 5.68 9.42
C GLN A 362 14.90 5.77 10.13
N GLN A 363 15.00 6.60 11.17
CA GLN A 363 16.17 6.65 12.04
C GLN A 363 16.32 5.34 12.83
N ALA A 364 15.24 4.82 13.42
CA ALA A 364 15.26 3.54 14.10
C ALA A 364 15.61 2.38 13.17
N ILE A 365 15.16 2.40 11.90
CA ILE A 365 15.55 1.47 10.83
C ILE A 365 17.02 1.63 10.52
N ALA A 366 17.51 2.85 10.32
CA ALA A 366 18.93 3.08 10.02
C ALA A 366 19.83 2.69 11.20
N GLU A 367 19.37 2.87 12.44
CA GLU A 367 20.03 2.38 13.65
C GLU A 367 19.91 0.87 13.77
N LEU A 368 18.76 0.28 13.43
CA LEU A 368 18.56 -1.16 13.37
C LEU A 368 19.43 -1.79 12.30
N ASP A 369 19.58 -1.20 11.12
CA ASP A 369 20.41 -1.70 10.02
C ASP A 369 21.89 -1.56 10.37
N LYS A 370 22.28 -0.44 11.00
CA LYS A 370 23.60 -0.31 11.63
C LYS A 370 23.81 -1.35 12.73
N SER A 371 22.81 -1.64 13.54
CA SER A 371 22.90 -2.62 14.63
C SER A 371 22.81 -4.06 14.12
N TRP A 372 22.09 -4.35 13.05
CA TRP A 372 21.96 -5.64 12.38
C TRP A 372 23.26 -6.00 11.71
N ALA A 373 23.85 -5.07 10.95
CA ALA A 373 25.20 -5.24 10.43
C ALA A 373 26.23 -5.46 11.55
N ARG A 374 26.02 -4.92 12.77
CA ARG A 374 26.99 -4.99 13.89
C ARG A 374 26.80 -6.18 14.84
N HIS A 375 25.56 -6.61 15.11
CA HIS A 375 25.25 -7.68 16.06
C HIS A 375 25.16 -9.06 15.39
N TRP A 376 24.99 -9.11 14.06
CA TRP A 376 24.78 -10.35 13.30
C TRP A 376 25.97 -10.75 12.45
N LEU A 377 27.00 -9.91 12.42
CA LEU A 377 28.35 -10.37 12.12
C LEU A 377 28.79 -11.28 13.29
N VAL A 378 28.32 -12.54 13.31
CA VAL A 378 29.29 -13.64 13.40
C VAL A 378 30.35 -13.22 12.42
N SER A 379 31.61 -12.89 12.79
CA SER A 379 32.61 -12.43 11.81
C SER A 379 32.48 -13.25 10.53
N TYR A 380 31.78 -12.65 9.57
CA TYR A 380 31.22 -13.39 8.46
C TYR A 380 32.41 -13.45 7.53
N ILE A 381 33.12 -14.57 7.57
CA ILE A 381 34.08 -14.84 6.52
C ILE A 381 33.19 -15.04 5.30
N ASP A 382 33.05 -13.98 4.50
CA ASP A 382 32.34 -13.97 3.24
C ASP A 382 32.62 -15.30 2.51
N PRO A 383 31.60 -16.08 2.12
CA PRO A 383 31.78 -17.33 1.38
C PRO A 383 32.71 -17.17 0.17
N GLN A 384 32.75 -16.00 -0.46
CA GLN A 384 33.65 -15.68 -1.57
C GLN A 384 35.10 -15.49 -1.09
N VAL A 385 35.31 -14.96 0.12
CA VAL A 385 36.62 -14.87 0.82
C VAL A 385 37.01 -16.21 1.47
N ALA A 386 36.03 -17.07 1.78
CA ALA A 386 36.18 -18.40 2.38
C ALA A 386 36.43 -19.51 1.36
N THR A 387 36.65 -19.17 0.08
CA THR A 387 36.96 -20.14 -0.98
C THR A 387 38.29 -20.86 -0.77
N ASN A 388 39.11 -20.42 0.19
CA ASN A 388 40.19 -21.21 0.77
C ASN A 388 40.04 -21.29 2.29
N PRO A 389 40.19 -22.48 2.91
CA PRO A 389 40.24 -22.58 4.36
C PRO A 389 41.46 -21.78 4.84
N LYS A 390 41.21 -20.60 5.40
CA LYS A 390 42.21 -19.79 6.08
C LYS A 390 42.94 -20.68 7.10
N SER A 391 44.27 -20.67 7.05
CA SER A 391 45.09 -21.38 8.02
C SER A 391 44.75 -20.86 9.42
N LEU A 392 45.02 -21.63 10.48
CA LEU A 392 44.78 -21.14 11.84
C LEU A 392 45.53 -19.83 12.11
N SER A 393 46.72 -19.68 11.50
CA SER A 393 47.51 -18.45 11.54
C SER A 393 46.75 -17.25 10.97
N ASP A 394 46.15 -17.41 9.78
CA ASP A 394 45.36 -16.36 9.14
C ASP A 394 44.10 -15.99 9.94
N ILE A 395 43.52 -16.96 10.66
CA ILE A 395 42.37 -16.74 11.53
C ILE A 395 42.79 -15.91 12.76
N LEU A 396 43.95 -16.22 13.35
CA LEU A 396 44.47 -15.47 14.49
C LEU A 396 44.98 -14.07 14.11
N ASP A 397 45.33 -13.84 12.85
CA ASP A 397 45.67 -12.52 12.32
C ASP A 397 44.46 -11.59 12.16
N LEU A 398 43.23 -12.13 12.19
CA LEU A 398 42.04 -11.31 12.18
C LEU A 398 41.99 -10.43 13.44
N SER A 399 41.64 -9.16 13.23
CA SER A 399 41.46 -8.22 14.33
C SER A 399 40.28 -8.66 15.21
N VAL A 400 40.55 -8.92 16.49
CA VAL A 400 39.55 -9.19 17.52
C VAL A 400 38.82 -7.91 17.88
N PHE A 401 39.54 -6.78 17.89
CA PHE A 401 39.00 -5.44 18.12
C PHE A 401 39.36 -4.54 16.93
N PRO A 402 38.49 -4.44 15.90
CA PRO A 402 38.78 -3.73 14.65
C PRO A 402 39.32 -2.31 14.85
N ASP A 403 38.69 -1.54 15.74
CA ASP A 403 39.06 -0.15 16.01
C ASP A 403 40.41 0.00 16.73
N LEU A 404 40.85 -1.05 17.41
CA LEU A 404 42.13 -1.09 18.10
C LEU A 404 43.22 -1.78 17.26
N GLN A 405 42.85 -2.37 16.12
CA GLN A 405 43.70 -3.20 15.27
C GLN A 405 44.42 -4.33 16.05
N LEU A 406 43.80 -4.80 17.13
CA LEU A 406 44.34 -5.87 17.97
C LEU A 406 43.92 -7.23 17.42
N SER A 407 44.87 -7.99 16.89
CA SER A 407 44.63 -9.37 16.44
C SER A 407 44.73 -10.37 17.59
N ALA A 408 44.28 -11.60 17.36
CA ALA A 408 44.44 -12.68 18.35
C ALA A 408 45.90 -13.12 18.53
N LYS A 409 46.83 -12.65 17.68
CA LYS A 409 48.28 -12.83 17.85
C LYS A 409 48.92 -11.73 18.71
N ASP A 410 48.29 -10.57 18.86
CA ASP A 410 48.84 -9.49 19.67
C ASP A 410 48.58 -9.73 21.17
N ASN A 411 49.26 -10.73 21.73
CA ASN A 411 49.10 -11.13 23.13
C ASN A 411 49.36 -9.96 24.08
N ASP A 412 50.38 -9.15 23.80
CA ASP A 412 50.78 -8.03 24.65
C ASP A 412 49.75 -6.90 24.58
N GLY A 413 49.23 -6.59 23.39
CA GLY A 413 48.14 -5.65 23.22
C GLY A 413 46.83 -6.12 23.87
N LEU A 414 46.52 -7.41 23.78
CA LEU A 414 45.36 -8.03 24.42
C LEU A 414 45.47 -8.06 25.95
N LEU A 415 46.64 -8.39 26.50
CA LEU A 415 46.92 -8.36 27.94
C LEU A 415 47.07 -6.93 28.49
N GLY A 416 47.37 -5.96 27.62
CA GLY A 416 47.32 -4.53 27.93
C GLY A 416 45.95 -3.88 27.73
N LEU A 417 44.95 -4.65 27.27
CA LEU A 417 43.63 -4.11 26.96
C LEU A 417 42.84 -3.87 28.24
N SER A 418 42.64 -2.59 28.59
CA SER A 418 41.94 -2.29 29.82
C SER A 418 40.47 -2.74 29.77
N LYS A 419 39.90 -3.15 30.91
CA LYS A 419 38.49 -3.60 30.99
C LYS A 419 37.54 -2.56 30.40
N ARG A 420 37.72 -1.29 30.74
CA ARG A 420 36.92 -0.18 30.21
C ARG A 420 37.06 -0.06 28.69
N ARG A 421 38.28 -0.15 28.18
CA ARG A 421 38.53 -0.07 26.73
C ARG A 421 37.95 -1.29 26.01
N ALA A 422 38.03 -2.47 26.61
CA ALA A 422 37.35 -3.65 26.10
C ALA A 422 35.83 -3.45 26.08
N GLU A 423 35.22 -2.96 27.15
CA GLU A 423 33.78 -2.62 27.23
C GLU A 423 33.36 -1.62 26.15
N GLU A 424 34.16 -0.57 25.92
CA GLU A 424 33.91 0.44 24.89
C GLU A 424 34.00 -0.14 23.45
N ASN A 425 34.73 -1.24 23.25
CA ASN A 425 34.98 -1.84 21.93
C ASN A 425 34.23 -3.17 21.70
N ILE A 426 33.48 -3.66 22.68
CA ILE A 426 32.72 -4.92 22.55
C ILE A 426 31.66 -4.87 21.47
N GLY A 427 30.97 -3.72 21.33
CA GLY A 427 29.92 -3.52 20.33
C GLY A 427 30.37 -3.66 18.87
N HIS A 428 31.68 -3.81 18.63
CA HIS A 428 32.30 -3.96 17.32
C HIS A 428 32.95 -5.34 17.10
N SER A 429 32.71 -6.33 17.97
CA SER A 429 33.43 -7.62 17.99
C SER A 429 32.51 -8.81 18.32
N ASN A 430 32.94 -10.04 18.00
CA ASN A 430 32.26 -11.28 18.43
C ASN A 430 32.49 -11.62 19.91
N CYS A 431 32.57 -10.60 20.77
CA CYS A 431 32.96 -10.73 22.16
C CYS A 431 31.75 -10.55 23.09
N GLU A 432 31.59 -11.42 24.08
CA GLU A 432 30.55 -11.34 25.09
C GLU A 432 31.14 -11.39 26.50
N TRP A 433 30.56 -10.62 27.43
CA TRP A 433 30.89 -10.76 28.85
C TRP A 433 30.17 -11.97 29.44
N MET A 434 30.94 -12.88 30.01
CA MET A 434 30.46 -14.07 30.70
C MET A 434 30.94 -14.05 32.15
N PRO A 435 30.04 -14.31 33.13
CA PRO A 435 30.48 -14.64 34.47
C PRO A 435 31.31 -15.93 34.44
N THR A 436 32.38 -15.98 35.21
CA THR A 436 33.14 -17.20 35.46
C THR A 436 32.49 -18.01 36.59
N GLU A 437 32.78 -19.31 36.68
CA GLU A 437 32.31 -20.18 37.77
C GLU A 437 32.69 -19.61 39.14
N ASP A 438 33.89 -19.04 39.25
CA ASP A 438 34.29 -18.22 40.37
C ASP A 438 33.77 -16.79 40.13
N GLN A 439 32.66 -16.42 40.77
CA GLN A 439 32.00 -15.10 40.63
C GLN A 439 32.92 -13.90 40.95
N LYS A 440 34.15 -14.16 41.39
CA LYS A 440 35.23 -13.19 41.62
C LYS A 440 35.93 -12.73 40.34
N GLU A 441 35.64 -13.33 39.20
CA GLU A 441 36.19 -12.93 37.90
C GLU A 441 35.06 -12.65 36.89
N LYS A 442 35.42 -11.92 35.83
CA LYS A 442 34.58 -11.75 34.64
C LYS A 442 35.42 -12.09 33.42
N SER A 443 34.88 -12.84 32.48
CA SER A 443 35.58 -13.17 31.25
C SER A 443 34.93 -12.49 30.06
N LEU A 444 35.73 -11.80 29.26
CA LEU A 444 35.35 -11.37 27.93
C LEU A 444 35.71 -12.48 26.95
N ARG A 445 34.70 -13.08 26.32
CA ARG A 445 34.83 -14.24 25.45
C ARG A 445 34.61 -13.83 24.00
N CYS A 446 35.64 -13.91 23.17
CA CYS A 446 35.58 -13.60 21.75
C CYS A 446 35.65 -14.87 20.91
N ARG A 447 34.76 -15.06 19.94
CA ARG A 447 34.70 -16.29 19.12
C ARG A 447 34.93 -16.02 17.65
N THR A 448 35.56 -16.95 16.95
CA THR A 448 35.71 -16.93 15.49
C THR A 448 35.25 -18.25 14.90
N TYR A 449 34.45 -18.18 13.84
CA TYR A 449 33.83 -19.32 13.18
C TYR A 449 34.30 -19.42 11.73
N SER A 450 34.27 -20.64 11.16
CA SER A 450 34.42 -20.89 9.73
C SER A 450 33.13 -21.49 9.16
N VAL A 451 32.81 -21.14 7.92
CA VAL A 451 31.69 -21.72 7.17
C VAL A 451 32.24 -22.60 6.05
N THR A 452 31.72 -23.81 5.92
CA THR A 452 32.04 -24.72 4.81
C THR A 452 30.74 -25.34 4.29
N GLY A 453 30.30 -24.91 3.12
CA GLY A 453 28.92 -25.18 2.66
C GLY A 453 27.91 -24.61 3.65
N ASN A 454 26.99 -25.44 4.14
CA ASN A 454 25.95 -25.05 5.12
C ASN A 454 26.37 -25.28 6.58
N LYS A 455 27.61 -25.70 6.84
CA LYS A 455 28.09 -26.03 8.19
C LYS A 455 28.92 -24.88 8.77
N VAL A 456 28.52 -24.38 9.93
CA VAL A 456 29.28 -23.41 10.74
C VAL A 456 30.08 -24.17 11.79
N THR A 457 31.39 -23.89 11.90
CA THR A 457 32.28 -24.57 12.86
C THR A 457 33.08 -23.53 13.64
N LEU A 458 33.09 -23.63 14.97
CA LEU A 458 33.96 -22.80 15.82
C LEU A 458 35.44 -23.12 15.54
N ARG A 459 36.26 -22.11 15.29
CA ARG A 459 37.70 -22.27 15.00
C ARG A 459 38.57 -21.82 16.17
N VAL A 460 38.22 -20.71 16.80
CA VAL A 460 38.97 -20.15 17.94
C VAL A 460 37.98 -19.49 18.88
N GLU A 461 38.14 -19.75 20.18
CA GLU A 461 37.55 -18.92 21.21
C GLU A 461 38.67 -18.36 22.11
N LEU A 462 38.73 -17.03 22.17
CA LEU A 462 39.63 -16.27 23.03
C LEU A 462 38.87 -15.87 24.29
N ARG A 463 39.46 -15.99 25.48
CA ARG A 463 38.92 -15.38 26.70
C ARG A 463 39.95 -14.50 27.38
N LEU A 464 39.60 -13.23 27.56
CA LEU A 464 40.30 -12.29 28.43
C LEU A 464 39.61 -12.32 29.79
N VAL A 465 40.31 -12.77 30.83
CA VAL A 465 39.73 -12.90 32.17
C VAL A 465 40.19 -11.75 33.02
N TYR A 466 39.25 -11.00 33.59
CA TYR A 466 39.48 -9.84 34.45
C TYR A 466 39.06 -10.19 35.88
N ALA A 467 39.71 -9.58 36.87
CA ALA A 467 39.18 -9.61 38.23
C ALA A 467 37.85 -8.84 38.28
N ASN A 468 36.89 -9.31 39.08
CA ASN A 468 35.58 -8.66 39.23
C ASN A 468 35.63 -7.41 40.15
N ASN A 469 36.81 -7.07 40.69
CA ASN A 469 36.96 -5.81 41.42
C ASN A 469 36.98 -4.63 40.43
N ASN A 470 36.38 -3.50 40.82
CA ASN A 470 36.30 -2.31 39.96
C ASN A 470 37.67 -1.67 39.63
N ASN A 471 38.75 -2.15 40.27
CA ASN A 471 40.09 -1.62 40.12
C ASN A 471 41.00 -2.45 39.21
N ALA A 472 40.59 -3.66 38.79
CA ALA A 472 41.36 -4.43 37.82
C ALA A 472 41.22 -3.79 36.45
N LEU A 473 42.20 -2.94 36.12
CA LEU A 473 42.25 -2.30 34.83
C LEU A 473 42.62 -3.29 33.74
N MET A 474 43.43 -4.31 34.00
CA MET A 474 43.95 -5.24 32.99
C MET A 474 43.44 -6.68 33.17
N PRO A 475 43.44 -7.51 32.09
CA PRO A 475 43.19 -8.94 32.19
C PRO A 475 44.20 -9.60 33.14
N LEU A 476 43.77 -10.56 33.93
CA LEU A 476 44.61 -11.44 34.74
C LEU A 476 45.26 -12.54 33.89
N ARG A 477 44.56 -12.99 32.84
CA ARG A 477 44.97 -14.10 31.99
C ARG A 477 44.26 -14.08 30.65
N LEU A 478 44.94 -14.65 29.66
CA LEU A 478 44.43 -14.87 28.31
C LEU A 478 44.33 -16.38 28.04
N LEU A 479 43.17 -16.80 27.56
CA LEU A 479 42.87 -18.19 27.26
C LEU A 479 42.54 -18.35 25.78
N TYR A 480 43.13 -19.34 25.12
CA TYR A 480 42.70 -19.81 23.81
C TYR A 480 42.03 -21.17 23.95
N PHE A 481 40.91 -21.33 23.27
CA PHE A 481 40.20 -22.58 23.09
C PHE A 481 40.16 -22.87 21.60
N LEU A 482 40.84 -23.95 21.21
CA LEU A 482 41.05 -24.33 19.81
C LEU A 482 40.40 -25.71 19.60
N PRO A 483 39.17 -25.76 19.06
CA PRO A 483 38.47 -27.02 18.85
C PRO A 483 39.26 -27.90 17.87
N ILE A 484 39.50 -29.16 18.26
CA ILE A 484 40.21 -30.11 17.40
C ILE A 484 39.25 -30.54 16.29
N PRO A 485 39.58 -30.33 15.00
CA PRO A 485 38.73 -30.75 13.89
C PRO A 485 38.57 -32.26 13.88
N SER A 486 37.35 -32.77 13.69
CA SER A 486 37.07 -34.22 13.65
C SER A 486 37.75 -34.94 12.49
N ASP A 487 38.09 -34.20 11.44
CA ASP A 487 38.72 -34.66 10.20
C ASP A 487 40.26 -34.56 10.22
N ARG A 488 40.87 -34.02 11.28
CA ARG A 488 42.33 -33.86 11.37
C ARG A 488 42.94 -34.68 12.51
N PRO A 489 44.06 -35.39 12.27
CA PRO A 489 44.84 -36.00 13.34
C PRO A 489 45.31 -34.95 14.34
N LEU A 490 45.18 -35.24 15.64
CA LEU A 490 45.60 -34.36 16.73
C LEU A 490 47.06 -33.85 16.59
N PRO A 491 48.07 -34.69 16.25
CA PRO A 491 49.44 -34.22 16.09
C PRO A 491 49.59 -33.16 14.99
N THR A 492 48.88 -33.32 13.87
CA THR A 492 48.89 -32.35 12.77
C THR A 492 48.30 -31.02 13.22
N PHE A 493 47.16 -31.05 13.91
CA PHE A 493 46.54 -29.83 14.41
C PHE A 493 47.39 -29.14 15.48
N ILE A 494 48.11 -29.89 16.34
CA ILE A 494 49.05 -29.31 17.31
C ILE A 494 50.17 -28.53 16.60
N ASN A 495 50.74 -29.08 15.52
CA ASN A 495 51.76 -28.37 14.75
C ASN A 495 51.19 -27.08 14.14
N GLU A 496 49.96 -27.11 13.61
CA GLU A 496 49.31 -25.89 13.12
C GLU A 496 49.10 -24.84 14.22
N VAL A 497 48.75 -25.26 15.44
CA VAL A 497 48.64 -24.36 16.60
C VAL A 497 49.99 -23.76 16.98
N GLN A 498 51.07 -24.55 16.93
CA GLN A 498 52.43 -24.08 17.18
C GLN A 498 52.89 -23.05 16.15
N ASP A 499 52.57 -23.29 14.87
CA ASP A 499 52.93 -22.39 13.77
C ASP A 499 52.09 -21.10 13.78
N ALA A 500 50.84 -21.20 14.23
CA ALA A 500 49.89 -20.08 14.24
C ALA A 500 50.07 -19.12 15.43
N LEU A 501 50.48 -19.62 16.60
CA LEU A 501 50.70 -18.79 17.78
C LEU A 501 52.12 -18.17 17.74
N PRO A 502 52.26 -16.87 18.06
CA PRO A 502 53.53 -16.15 17.86
C PRO A 502 54.71 -16.75 18.66
N VAL A 503 55.88 -16.73 18.01
CA VAL A 503 57.16 -17.33 18.45
C VAL A 503 57.70 -16.77 19.78
N SER A 504 57.21 -15.60 20.24
CA SER A 504 57.55 -15.03 21.54
C SER A 504 57.17 -15.95 22.70
N ASN A 505 56.23 -16.88 22.49
CA ASN A 505 55.88 -17.95 23.42
C ASN A 505 56.81 -19.18 23.30
N ARG A 506 58.14 -19.01 23.34
CA ARG A 506 59.10 -20.13 23.43
C ARG A 506 58.73 -21.20 24.49
N PRO A 507 58.20 -20.85 25.67
CA PRO A 507 57.75 -21.84 26.64
C PRO A 507 56.57 -22.67 26.13
N LEU A 508 55.63 -22.08 25.38
CA LEU A 508 54.48 -22.78 24.79
C LEU A 508 54.92 -23.76 23.70
N ASN A 509 55.84 -23.37 22.82
CA ASN A 509 56.37 -24.26 21.79
C ASN A 509 57.09 -25.46 22.39
N LYS A 510 57.95 -25.22 23.39
CA LYS A 510 58.61 -26.30 24.15
C LYS A 510 57.58 -27.18 24.87
N PHE A 511 56.50 -26.60 25.39
CA PHE A 511 55.46 -27.35 26.09
C PHE A 511 54.66 -28.24 25.13
N LEU A 512 54.13 -27.67 24.03
CA LEU A 512 53.36 -28.41 23.03
C LEU A 512 54.14 -29.58 22.42
N THR A 513 55.48 -29.48 22.29
CA THR A 513 56.33 -30.60 21.84
C THR A 513 56.63 -31.64 22.93
N THR A 514 56.75 -31.24 24.20
CA THR A 514 57.15 -32.15 25.30
C THR A 514 55.93 -32.81 25.97
N SER A 515 54.75 -32.19 25.86
CA SER A 515 53.58 -32.51 26.69
C SER A 515 52.52 -33.36 26.01
N LEU A 516 52.68 -33.89 24.79
CA LEU A 516 51.67 -34.79 24.22
C LEU A 516 51.45 -36.03 25.13
N ASP A 517 52.52 -36.51 25.77
CA ASP A 517 52.48 -37.59 26.75
C ASP A 517 52.04 -37.13 28.16
N GLU A 518 52.07 -35.83 28.45
CA GLU A 518 51.71 -35.24 29.76
C GLU A 518 50.40 -34.42 29.77
N ALA A 519 49.77 -34.18 28.62
CA ALA A 519 48.63 -33.25 28.42
C ALA A 519 47.34 -33.60 29.18
N ASN A 520 47.33 -34.75 29.86
CA ASN A 520 46.25 -35.18 30.76
C ASN A 520 46.49 -34.84 32.24
N LYS A 521 47.65 -34.31 32.64
CA LYS A 521 47.89 -33.88 34.03
C LYS A 521 47.19 -32.53 34.28
N ASP A 522 46.49 -32.40 35.41
CA ASP A 522 45.81 -31.15 35.77
C ASP A 522 46.80 -29.99 35.93
N CYS A 523 46.48 -28.85 35.30
CA CYS A 523 47.15 -27.57 35.57
C CYS A 523 46.82 -27.14 37.01
N LYS A 524 47.54 -27.67 38.00
CA LYS A 524 47.41 -27.23 39.39
C LYS A 524 47.98 -25.82 39.51
N LEU A 525 47.08 -24.84 39.53
CA LEU A 525 47.35 -23.49 40.00
C LEU A 525 47.72 -23.59 41.49
N ASN A 526 49.02 -23.60 41.79
CA ASN A 526 49.46 -23.42 43.16
C ASN A 526 49.56 -21.90 43.42
N ASP A 527 48.71 -21.35 44.28
CA ASP A 527 48.60 -19.90 44.54
C ASP A 527 49.93 -19.25 44.99
N GLN A 528 50.94 -20.05 45.35
CA GLN A 528 52.23 -19.60 45.87
C GLN A 528 53.35 -19.42 44.81
N GLN A 529 53.16 -19.80 43.55
CA GLN A 529 54.20 -19.66 42.51
C GLN A 529 53.76 -18.69 41.40
N ARG A 530 54.23 -17.44 41.46
CA ARG A 530 54.18 -16.48 40.34
C ARG A 530 55.61 -16.15 39.88
N PRO A 531 55.87 -15.99 38.56
CA PRO A 531 54.92 -16.15 37.44
C PRO A 531 54.63 -17.62 37.13
N TYR A 532 53.39 -17.90 36.71
CA TYR A 532 52.98 -19.25 36.31
C TYR A 532 53.54 -19.59 34.93
N PRO A 533 54.14 -20.77 34.73
CA PRO A 533 54.48 -21.23 33.39
C PRO A 533 53.18 -21.42 32.58
N PRO A 534 53.17 -21.14 31.26
CA PRO A 534 52.03 -21.42 30.42
C PRO A 534 51.69 -22.92 30.46
N CYS A 535 50.41 -23.22 30.52
CA CYS A 535 49.91 -24.60 30.63
C CYS A 535 48.97 -24.90 29.46
N VAL A 536 49.09 -26.10 28.90
CA VAL A 536 48.19 -26.63 27.88
C VAL A 536 47.41 -27.80 28.46
N LYS A 537 46.09 -27.77 28.30
CA LYS A 537 45.22 -28.90 28.64
C LYS A 537 44.46 -29.31 27.38
N ILE A 538 44.19 -30.59 27.20
CA ILE A 538 43.25 -31.09 26.19
C ILE A 538 42.05 -31.69 26.91
N PRO A 539 41.11 -30.87 27.42
CA PRO A 539 39.93 -31.40 28.05
C PRO A 539 39.01 -31.99 26.97
N LYS A 540 38.31 -33.07 27.31
CA LYS A 540 37.13 -33.46 26.55
C LYS A 540 36.00 -32.48 26.92
N PHE A 541 35.54 -31.67 25.98
CA PHE A 541 34.26 -30.99 26.12
C PHE A 541 33.19 -32.03 25.81
N THR A 542 32.35 -32.32 26.80
CA THR A 542 31.15 -33.17 26.64
C THR A 542 31.36 -34.42 25.79
N GLY A 543 32.23 -35.35 26.21
CA GLY A 543 32.34 -36.71 25.63
C GLY A 543 32.71 -36.86 24.13
N GLN A 544 32.56 -35.83 23.30
CA GLN A 544 32.54 -35.90 21.84
C GLN A 544 33.45 -34.86 21.16
N GLN A 545 33.67 -33.68 21.73
CA GLN A 545 34.53 -32.65 21.12
C GLN A 545 35.75 -32.34 21.98
N GLN A 546 36.94 -32.57 21.45
CA GLN A 546 38.19 -32.23 22.11
C GLN A 546 38.62 -30.81 21.71
N TYR A 547 39.30 -30.11 22.60
CA TYR A 547 39.88 -28.80 22.31
C TYR A 547 41.25 -28.68 22.96
N ILE A 548 42.12 -27.89 22.34
CA ILE A 548 43.38 -27.47 22.94
C ILE A 548 43.10 -26.18 23.70
N ARG A 549 43.26 -26.20 25.02
CA ARG A 549 43.20 -25.02 25.87
C ARG A 549 44.61 -24.52 26.14
N VAL A 550 44.93 -23.32 25.67
CA VAL A 550 46.19 -22.63 25.95
C VAL A 550 45.94 -21.53 26.97
N LEU A 551 46.70 -21.50 28.05
CA LEU A 551 46.63 -20.48 29.09
C LEU A 551 47.92 -19.67 29.12
N LEU A 552 47.77 -18.35 28.96
CA LEU A 552 48.83 -17.35 29.09
C LEU A 552 48.56 -16.47 30.31
N PHE A 553 49.60 -16.23 31.11
CA PHE A 553 49.57 -15.35 32.27
C PHE A 553 50.40 -14.09 32.02
N LEU A 554 50.02 -13.01 32.70
CA LEU A 554 50.88 -11.84 32.93
C LEU A 554 51.90 -12.11 34.03
#